data_AF-A0A351Z6G5-F1
#
_entry.id   AF-A0A351Z6G5-F1
#
_cell.length_a   1.000
_cell.length_b   1.000
_cell.length_c   1.000
_cell.angle_alpha   90.00
_cell.angle_beta   90.00
_cell.angle_gamma   90.00
#
_symmetry.space_group_name_H-M   'P 1'
#
loop_
_entity.id
_entity.type
_entity.pdbx_description
1 polymer ?
#
loop_
_entity_poly.entity_id
_entity_poly.type
_entity_poly.pdbx_seq_one_letter_code
_entity_poly.pdbx_strand_id
1 'polypeptide(L)' 'MADFWSGKTPCWNFSGCTERIYSRCAAYQNREFPCWEVAGTECRKILNFDWECWDCKVFMAYGHRD' A
#
# COMPACT_ATOMS: atom_id res chain seq x y z
N MET A 1 11.32 -13.15 -8.63
CA MET A 1 10.83 -11.81 -8.23
C MET A 1 10.14 -11.98 -6.89
N ALA A 2 10.67 -11.37 -5.83
CA ALA A 2 10.11 -11.48 -4.50
C ALA A 2 8.93 -10.51 -4.41
N ASP A 3 7.73 -11.02 -4.16
CA ASP A 3 6.55 -10.22 -3.90
C ASP A 3 6.43 -10.07 -2.37
N PHE A 4 6.59 -8.86 -1.83
CA PHE A 4 6.49 -8.60 -0.40
C PHE A 4 5.13 -9.06 0.15
N TRP A 5 4.10 -9.01 -0.70
CA TRP A 5 2.73 -9.37 -0.36
C TRP A 5 2.44 -10.87 -0.48
N SER A 6 3.44 -11.72 -0.79
CA SER A 6 3.27 -13.17 -0.79
C SER A 6 2.84 -13.65 0.60
N GLY A 7 1.64 -14.23 0.69
CA GLY A 7 1.03 -14.65 1.96
C GLY A 7 0.47 -13.51 2.82
N LYS A 8 0.38 -12.28 2.30
CA LYS A 8 -0.21 -11.11 2.98
C LYS A 8 -1.34 -10.52 2.15
N THR A 9 -2.18 -9.69 2.79
CA THR A 9 -3.21 -8.92 2.09
C THR A 9 -2.64 -7.55 1.71
N PRO A 10 -2.50 -7.23 0.40
CA PRO A 10 -1.96 -5.95 -0.03
C PRO A 10 -2.91 -4.78 0.19
N CYS A 11 -2.36 -3.57 0.18
CA CYS A 11 -3.11 -2.36 0.51
C CYS A 11 -4.30 -2.11 -0.42
N TRP A 12 -4.19 -2.43 -1.72
CA TRP A 12 -5.29 -2.25 -2.67
C TRP A 12 -6.46 -3.20 -2.41
N ASN A 13 -6.20 -4.39 -1.87
CA ASN A 13 -7.27 -5.30 -1.47
C ASN A 13 -7.88 -4.84 -0.14
N PHE A 14 -7.05 -4.37 0.79
CA PHE A 14 -7.49 -3.86 2.09
C PHE A 14 -8.37 -2.61 1.97
N SER A 15 -7.97 -1.66 1.11
CA SER A 15 -8.70 -0.41 0.86
C SER A 15 -9.83 -0.54 -0.15
N GLY A 16 -10.05 -1.75 -0.71
CA GLY A 16 -11.08 -1.97 -1.74
C GLY A 16 -10.84 -1.17 -3.02
N CYS A 17 -9.58 -0.94 -3.40
CA CYS A 17 -9.26 -0.23 -4.63
C CYS A 17 -9.76 -1.04 -5.84
N THR A 18 -10.43 -0.35 -6.76
CA THR A 18 -10.81 -0.96 -8.05
C THR A 18 -9.59 -1.22 -8.92
N GLU A 19 -9.69 -2.18 -9.84
CA GLU A 19 -8.63 -2.51 -10.80
C GLU A 19 -8.09 -1.32 -11.55
N ARG A 20 -8.97 -0.41 -11.98
CA ARG A 20 -8.60 0.83 -12.66
C ARG A 20 -7.66 1.72 -11.83
N ILE A 21 -7.83 1.72 -10.50
CA ILE A 21 -7.04 2.53 -9.57
C ILE A 21 -5.73 1.81 -9.25
N TYR A 22 -5.80 0.55 -8.77
CA TYR A 22 -4.59 -0.13 -8.33
C TYR A 22 -3.63 -0.41 -9.49
N SER A 23 -4.12 -0.68 -10.71
CA SER A 23 -3.24 -0.96 -11.85
C SER A 23 -2.33 0.21 -12.24
N ARG A 24 -2.70 1.43 -11.84
CA ARG A 24 -1.91 2.65 -12.02
C ARG A 24 -1.16 3.09 -10.75
N CYS A 25 -1.36 2.38 -9.65
CA CYS A 25 -0.76 2.71 -8.37
C CYS A 25 0.68 2.23 -8.31
N ALA A 26 1.59 3.12 -7.89
CA ALA A 26 2.99 2.78 -7.72
C ALA A 26 3.21 1.57 -6.78
N ALA A 27 2.40 1.40 -5.73
CA ALA A 27 2.50 0.25 -4.82
C ALA A 27 2.16 -1.09 -5.51
N TYR A 28 1.26 -1.09 -6.49
CA TYR A 28 0.92 -2.29 -7.27
C TYR A 28 1.93 -2.56 -8.39
N GLN A 29 2.64 -1.54 -8.86
CA GLN A 29 3.72 -1.72 -9.82
C GLN A 29 4.99 -2.24 -9.12
N ASN A 30 5.23 -1.77 -7.89
CA ASN A 30 6.40 -2.11 -7.08
C ASN A 30 6.01 -3.03 -5.90
N ARG A 31 5.41 -4.19 -6.20
CA ARG A 31 4.87 -5.14 -5.19
C ARG A 31 5.95 -5.87 -4.39
N GLU A 32 7.18 -5.75 -4.85
CA GLU A 32 8.38 -6.15 -4.12
C GLU A 32 8.63 -5.29 -2.86
N PHE A 33 7.99 -4.12 -2.74
CA PHE A 33 8.05 -3.26 -1.58
C PHE A 33 6.67 -3.08 -0.92
N PRO A 34 6.62 -2.84 0.40
CA PRO A 34 5.39 -2.42 1.04
C PRO A 34 4.96 -1.02 0.59
N CYS A 35 3.66 -0.74 0.65
CA CYS A 35 3.10 0.48 0.07
C CYS A 35 3.57 1.78 0.75
N TRP A 36 4.06 1.72 1.98
CA TRP A 36 4.59 2.86 2.72
C TRP A 36 6.04 3.22 2.37
N GLU A 37 6.79 2.31 1.74
CA GLU A 37 8.13 2.62 1.20
C GLU A 37 8.09 3.07 -0.26
N VAL A 38 6.93 2.91 -0.92
CA VAL A 38 6.73 3.33 -2.31
C VAL A 38 6.22 4.77 -2.36
N ALA A 39 6.93 5.65 -3.04
CA ALA A 39 6.48 7.02 -3.28
C ALA A 39 5.38 7.09 -4.35
N GLY A 40 4.54 8.14 -4.29
CA GLY A 40 3.54 8.41 -5.33
C GLY A 40 2.34 7.45 -5.38
N THR A 41 2.04 6.77 -4.27
CA THR A 41 0.87 5.88 -4.17
C THR A 41 -0.45 6.64 -4.33
N GLU A 42 -1.43 5.99 -4.95
CA GLU A 42 -2.77 6.57 -5.14
C GLU A 42 -3.45 6.85 -3.79
N CYS A 43 -3.16 6.07 -2.75
CA CYS A 43 -3.66 6.32 -1.40
C CYS A 43 -3.26 7.71 -0.90
N ARG A 44 -2.01 8.13 -1.13
CA ARG A 44 -1.52 9.47 -0.73
C ARG A 44 -2.18 10.59 -1.54
N LYS A 45 -2.57 10.34 -2.79
CA LYS A 45 -3.19 11.33 -3.68
C LYS A 45 -4.70 11.45 -3.48
N ILE A 46 -5.39 10.31 -3.33
CA ILE A 46 -6.86 10.23 -3.27
C ILE A 46 -7.37 10.59 -1.87
N LEU A 47 -6.67 10.12 -0.82
CA LEU A 47 -7.16 10.36 0.53
C LEU A 47 -6.97 11.82 0.96
N ASN A 48 -6.08 12.60 0.32
CA ASN A 48 -5.83 14.01 0.66
C ASN A 48 -5.71 14.25 2.19
N PHE A 49 -5.25 13.23 2.90
CA PHE A 49 -5.10 13.18 4.34
C PHE A 49 -3.61 13.05 4.63
N ASP A 50 -3.11 13.93 5.50
CA ASP A 50 -1.76 13.90 6.08
C ASP A 50 -1.65 12.72 7.06
N TRP A 51 -1.96 11.51 6.59
CA TRP A 51 -1.85 10.32 7.41
C TRP A 51 -0.38 9.97 7.54
N GLU A 52 0.17 10.15 8.74
CA GLU A 52 1.36 9.42 9.13
C GLU A 52 1.03 7.92 8.96
N CYS A 53 1.94 7.12 8.40
CA CYS A 53 1.70 5.70 8.10
C CYS A 53 1.22 4.88 9.31
N TRP A 54 1.37 5.39 10.53
CA TRP A 54 1.12 4.80 11.82
C TRP A 54 -0.37 4.50 12.04
N ASP A 55 -1.27 5.28 11.42
CA ASP A 55 -2.72 5.03 11.46
C ASP A 55 -3.21 4.15 10.28
N CYS A 56 -2.36 3.88 9.29
CA CYS A 56 -2.74 3.04 8.16
C CYS A 56 -2.95 1.60 8.61
N LYS A 57 -4.16 1.07 8.44
CA LYS A 57 -4.51 -0.31 8.82
C LYS A 57 -3.57 -1.36 8.20
N VAL A 58 -3.04 -1.10 7.01
CA VAL A 58 -2.06 -1.98 6.34
C VAL A 58 -0.70 -1.88 7.02
N PHE A 59 -0.26 -0.67 7.39
CA PHE A 59 0.98 -0.45 8.13
C PHE A 59 0.87 -0.99 9.56
N MET A 60 -0.26 -0.83 10.25
CA MET A 60 -0.47 -1.46 11.55
C MET A 60 -0.44 -2.99 11.47
N ALA A 61 -0.93 -3.59 10.37
CA ALA A 61 -0.94 -5.04 10.21
C ALA A 61 0.44 -5.65 9.88
N TYR A 62 1.31 -4.91 9.18
CA TYR A 62 2.52 -5.48 8.57
C TYR A 62 3.79 -4.61 8.70
N GLY A 63 3.66 -3.38 9.16
CA GLY A 63 4.71 -2.37 9.28
C GLY A 63 5.25 -2.22 10.70
N HIS A 64 5.00 -3.20 11.58
CA HIS A 64 5.68 -3.26 12.87
C HIS A 64 7.20 -3.26 12.63
N ARG A 65 7.82 -2.11 12.91
CA ARG A 65 9.25 -1.98 13.12
C ARG A 65 9.60 -2.85 14.33
N ASP A 66 10.43 -3.86 14.11
CA ASP A 66 11.30 -4.38 15.17
C ASP A 66 12.40 -3.33 15.42
#